data_AF-T0TWB5-F1
#
_entry.id   AF-T0TWB5-F1
#
_cell.length_a   1.000
_cell.length_b   1.000
_cell.length_c   1.000
_cell.angle_alpha   90.00
_cell.angle_beta   90.00
_cell.angle_gamma   90.00
#
_symmetry.space_group_name_H-M   'P 1'
#
loop_
_entity.id
_entity.type
_entity.pdbx_description
1 polymer ?
#
loop_
_entity_poly.entity_id
_entity_poly.type
_entity_poly.pdbx_seq_one_letter_code
_entity_poly.pdbx_strand_id
1 'polypeptide(L)'
;MKHINDNFWAKKTEENSRLLWLPLTQHLEDTKNIAGLLWEHWLSEGQKVLIENSINAKANIENQGKRLAQFLGAIHDIGKATPAFQTQKGYANSVDLDVQLLEKLERAGFSGISSLQLASPKRVIIALQVNICYPIMAWRMILQQLLVGTMDDQLMI
;
A
#
# COMPACT_ATOMS: atom_id res chain seq x y z
N MET A 1 -10.63 -11.92 -19.44
CA MET A 1 -10.20 -10.95 -18.40
C MET A 1 -10.45 -11.59 -17.04
N LYS A 2 -9.43 -11.70 -16.18
CA LYS A 2 -9.64 -12.14 -14.79
C LYS A 2 -10.57 -11.12 -14.12
N HIS A 3 -11.67 -11.57 -13.52
CA HIS A 3 -12.52 -10.71 -12.69
C HIS A 3 -11.69 -10.22 -11.50
N ILE A 4 -11.21 -8.99 -11.60
CA ILE A 4 -10.59 -8.28 -10.48
C ILE A 4 -11.75 -7.88 -9.57
N ASN A 5 -11.75 -8.35 -8.32
CA ASN A 5 -12.75 -7.94 -7.34
C ASN A 5 -12.58 -6.43 -7.09
N ASP A 6 -13.54 -5.64 -7.57
CA ASP A 6 -13.56 -4.18 -7.48
C ASP A 6 -14.50 -3.67 -6.38
N ASN A 7 -15.02 -4.58 -5.54
CA ASN A 7 -15.99 -4.25 -4.51
C ASN A 7 -15.38 -3.54 -3.31
N PHE A 8 -14.11 -3.85 -2.98
CA PHE A 8 -13.41 -3.19 -1.88
C PHE A 8 -12.81 -1.86 -2.32
N TRP A 9 -12.95 -0.82 -1.49
CA TRP A 9 -12.33 0.49 -1.72
C TRP A 9 -11.01 0.63 -0.95
N ALA A 10 -10.03 1.33 -1.54
CA ALA A 10 -8.79 1.74 -0.87
C ALA A 10 -8.75 3.22 -0.51
N LYS A 11 -9.38 4.05 -1.35
CA LYS A 11 -9.56 5.50 -1.16
C LYS A 11 -10.97 5.86 -1.62
N LYS A 12 -11.58 6.86 -0.98
CA LYS A 12 -12.89 7.38 -1.36
C LYS A 12 -12.94 8.88 -1.10
N THR A 13 -13.55 9.62 -2.02
CA THR A 13 -13.66 11.08 -1.96
C THR A 13 -14.93 11.51 -2.64
N GLU A 14 -15.39 12.70 -2.29
CA GLU A 14 -16.45 13.40 -3.03
C GLU A 14 -15.90 14.69 -3.61
N GLU A 15 -16.09 14.89 -4.91
CA GLU A 15 -15.61 16.09 -5.60
C GLU A 15 -16.65 16.53 -6.63
N ASN A 16 -17.03 17.81 -6.64
CA ASN A 16 -18.01 18.36 -7.58
C ASN A 16 -19.32 17.56 -7.63
N SER A 17 -19.85 17.16 -6.46
CA SER A 17 -21.03 16.29 -6.31
C SER A 17 -20.90 14.89 -6.95
N ARG A 18 -19.67 14.44 -7.25
CA ARG A 18 -19.39 13.09 -7.74
C ARG A 18 -18.81 12.25 -6.62
N LEU A 19 -19.39 11.07 -6.46
CA LEU A 19 -18.95 10.07 -5.50
C LEU A 19 -17.88 9.20 -6.16
N LEU A 20 -16.64 9.30 -5.67
CA LEU A 20 -15.48 8.66 -6.27
C LEU A 20 -14.83 7.69 -5.28
N TRP A 21 -14.37 6.55 -5.80
CA TRP A 21 -13.55 5.62 -5.04
C TRP A 21 -12.51 4.94 -5.93
N LEU A 22 -11.39 4.59 -5.34
CA LEU A 22 -10.36 3.76 -5.96
C LEU A 22 -10.52 2.32 -5.45
N PRO A 23 -10.76 1.33 -6.33
CA PRO A 23 -10.78 -0.07 -5.96
C PRO A 23 -9.46 -0.49 -5.29
N LEU A 24 -9.56 -1.29 -4.23
CA LEU A 24 -8.39 -1.77 -3.48
C LEU A 24 -7.42 -2.56 -4.35
N THR A 25 -7.95 -3.41 -5.21
CA THR A 25 -7.18 -4.19 -6.16
C THR A 25 -6.36 -3.32 -7.13
N GLN A 26 -6.96 -2.24 -7.64
CA GLN A 26 -6.24 -1.27 -8.47
C GLN A 26 -5.12 -0.58 -7.68
N HIS A 27 -5.42 -0.10 -6.47
CA HIS A 27 -4.41 0.54 -5.60
C HIS A 27 -3.22 -0.36 -5.28
N LEU A 28 -3.46 -1.65 -5.01
CA LEU A 28 -2.41 -2.63 -4.75
C LEU A 28 -1.57 -2.94 -6.02
N GLU A 29 -2.23 -3.06 -7.17
CA GLU A 29 -1.57 -3.26 -8.46
C GLU A 29 -0.70 -2.05 -8.85
N ASP A 30 -1.23 -0.84 -8.69
CA ASP A 30 -0.50 0.42 -8.93
C ASP A 30 0.73 0.50 -8.03
N THR A 31 0.57 0.21 -6.73
CA THR A 31 1.68 0.27 -5.76
C THR A 31 2.75 -0.78 -6.06
N LYS A 32 2.35 -2.01 -6.44
CA LYS A 32 3.27 -3.06 -6.90
C LYS A 32 4.10 -2.58 -8.10
N ASN A 33 3.44 -1.97 -9.10
CA ASN A 33 4.10 -1.53 -10.31
C ASN A 33 5.06 -0.36 -10.04
N ILE A 34 4.65 0.61 -9.22
CA ILE A 34 5.51 1.70 -8.77
C ILE A 34 6.71 1.17 -7.97
N ALA A 35 6.54 0.18 -7.08
CA ALA A 35 7.66 -0.43 -6.38
C ALA A 35 8.68 -1.07 -7.33
N GLY A 36 8.21 -1.68 -8.42
CA GLY A 36 9.07 -2.19 -9.50
C GLY A 36 9.83 -1.10 -10.24
N LEU A 37 9.17 0.01 -10.58
CA LEU A 37 9.80 1.15 -11.26
C LEU A 37 10.82 1.86 -10.36
N LEU A 38 10.53 1.99 -9.06
CA LEU A 38 11.48 2.54 -8.09
C LEU A 38 12.73 1.65 -7.99
N TRP A 39 12.55 0.33 -7.97
CA TRP A 39 13.68 -0.59 -8.03
C TRP A 39 14.53 -0.34 -9.29
N GLU A 40 13.90 -0.28 -10.46
CA GLU A 40 14.63 -0.19 -11.74
C GLU A 40 15.33 1.14 -11.93
N HIS A 41 14.64 2.24 -11.65
CA HIS A 41 15.03 3.58 -12.08
C HIS A 41 15.53 4.49 -10.95
N TRP A 42 15.23 4.16 -9.69
CA TRP A 42 15.60 5.01 -8.55
C TRP A 42 16.76 4.45 -7.72
N LEU A 43 16.86 3.12 -7.57
CA LEU A 43 17.97 2.51 -6.85
C LEU A 43 19.24 2.47 -7.71
N SER A 44 20.37 2.83 -7.11
CA SER A 44 21.67 2.64 -7.74
C SER A 44 22.06 1.15 -7.78
N GLU A 45 22.93 0.77 -8.72
CA GLU A 45 23.43 -0.62 -8.80
C GLU A 45 24.07 -1.08 -7.49
N GLY A 46 24.81 -0.20 -6.80
CA GLY A 46 25.37 -0.50 -5.48
C GLY A 46 24.30 -0.84 -4.44
N GLN A 47 23.20 -0.08 -4.39
CA GLN A 47 22.06 -0.37 -3.50
C GLN A 47 21.38 -1.68 -3.85
N LYS A 48 21.16 -1.96 -5.14
CA LYS A 48 20.58 -3.23 -5.62
C LYS A 48 21.44 -4.41 -5.18
N VAL A 49 22.76 -4.36 -5.42
CA VAL A 49 23.70 -5.41 -5.01
C VAL A 49 23.69 -5.63 -3.50
N LEU A 50 23.71 -4.55 -2.70
CA LEU A 50 23.63 -4.66 -1.24
C LEU A 50 22.34 -5.36 -0.77
N ILE A 51 21.20 -4.98 -1.36
CA ILE A 51 19.91 -5.59 -1.03
C ILE A 51 19.88 -7.07 -1.46
N GLU A 52 20.27 -7.39 -2.68
CA GLU A 52 20.29 -8.77 -3.19
C GLU A 52 21.21 -9.67 -2.34
N ASN A 53 22.38 -9.17 -1.94
CA ASN A 53 23.28 -9.90 -1.03
C ASN A 53 22.66 -10.13 0.36
N SER A 54 21.85 -9.19 0.86
CA SER A 54 21.23 -9.29 2.18
C SER A 54 20.10 -10.33 2.26
N ILE A 55 19.42 -10.62 1.14
CA ILE A 55 18.24 -11.52 1.10
C ILE A 55 18.66 -13.00 1.01
N ASN A 56 19.97 -13.27 0.94
CA ASN A 56 20.63 -14.57 0.99
C ASN A 56 20.46 -15.42 -0.29
N ALA A 57 21.54 -15.45 -1.06
CA ALA A 57 21.70 -15.97 -2.43
C ALA A 57 21.68 -17.52 -2.58
N LYS A 58 20.95 -18.25 -1.73
CA LYS A 58 20.87 -19.73 -1.86
C LYS A 58 19.97 -20.19 -3.00
N ALA A 59 19.15 -19.29 -3.54
CA ALA A 59 18.34 -19.56 -4.71
C ALA A 59 18.86 -18.70 -5.86
N ASN A 60 19.23 -19.32 -6.98
CA ASN A 60 19.56 -18.61 -8.24
C ASN A 60 18.28 -18.00 -8.85
N ILE A 61 17.65 -17.10 -8.11
CA ILE A 61 16.45 -16.37 -8.51
C ILE A 61 16.88 -14.98 -8.92
N GLU A 62 16.82 -14.71 -10.22
CA GLU A 62 17.07 -13.37 -10.73
C GLU A 62 16.06 -12.36 -10.18
N ASN A 63 16.53 -11.13 -9.94
CA ASN A 63 15.71 -10.00 -9.50
C ASN A 63 14.91 -10.27 -8.21
N GLN A 64 15.47 -11.04 -7.26
CA GLN A 64 14.78 -11.40 -6.04
C GLN A 64 14.39 -10.17 -5.21
N GLY A 65 15.27 -9.17 -5.12
CA GLY A 65 15.00 -7.91 -4.46
C GLY A 65 13.86 -7.13 -5.11
N LYS A 66 13.84 -7.03 -6.45
CA LYS A 66 12.72 -6.40 -7.18
C LYS A 66 11.40 -7.10 -6.90
N ARG A 67 11.39 -8.43 -7.01
CA ARG A 67 10.19 -9.25 -6.81
C ARG A 67 9.67 -9.12 -5.37
N LEU A 68 10.58 -9.05 -4.40
CA LEU A 68 10.22 -8.81 -3.00
C LEU A 68 9.63 -7.41 -2.83
N ALA A 69 10.24 -6.36 -3.39
CA ALA A 69 9.70 -5.00 -3.34
C ALA A 69 8.30 -4.91 -3.96
N GLN A 70 8.10 -5.53 -5.13
CA GLN A 70 6.80 -5.62 -5.78
C GLN A 70 5.79 -6.38 -4.91
N PHE A 71 6.17 -7.52 -4.35
CA PHE A 71 5.30 -8.29 -3.46
C PHE A 71 4.86 -7.48 -2.24
N LEU A 72 5.79 -6.82 -1.55
CA LEU A 72 5.48 -5.95 -0.41
C LEU A 72 4.54 -4.82 -0.83
N GLY A 73 4.77 -4.18 -1.98
CA GLY A 73 3.86 -3.18 -2.54
C GLY A 73 2.46 -3.73 -2.84
N ALA A 74 2.36 -4.96 -3.35
CA ALA A 74 1.09 -5.61 -3.67
C ALA A 74 0.25 -6.01 -2.44
N ILE A 75 0.87 -6.12 -1.25
CA ILE A 75 0.17 -6.55 -0.03
C ILE A 75 0.13 -5.49 1.07
N HIS A 76 0.78 -4.34 0.90
CA HIS A 76 0.95 -3.34 1.96
C HIS A 76 -0.37 -2.89 2.60
N ASP A 77 -1.44 -2.84 1.81
CA ASP A 77 -2.77 -2.39 2.22
C ASP A 77 -3.81 -3.53 2.20
N ILE A 78 -3.37 -4.81 2.22
CA ILE A 78 -4.30 -5.96 2.20
C ILE A 78 -5.30 -5.94 3.37
N GLY A 79 -4.91 -5.35 4.50
CA GLY A 79 -5.78 -5.12 5.66
C GLY A 79 -7.00 -4.24 5.38
N LYS A 80 -7.01 -3.48 4.27
CA LYS A 80 -8.18 -2.71 3.83
C LYS A 80 -9.33 -3.60 3.37
N ALA A 81 -9.09 -4.86 3.02
CA ALA A 81 -10.13 -5.83 2.68
C ALA A 81 -10.90 -6.36 3.91
N THR A 82 -10.69 -5.77 5.10
CA THR A 82 -11.40 -6.15 6.32
C THR A 82 -12.70 -5.35 6.47
N PRO A 83 -13.75 -5.92 7.11
CA PRO A 83 -14.96 -5.17 7.43
C PRO A 83 -14.67 -3.91 8.24
N ALA A 84 -13.71 -3.98 9.18
CA ALA A 84 -13.28 -2.85 10.01
C ALA A 84 -12.78 -1.64 9.22
N PHE A 85 -12.17 -1.87 8.05
CA PHE A 85 -11.77 -0.80 7.16
C PHE A 85 -12.92 -0.40 6.23
N GLN A 86 -13.60 -1.36 5.61
CA GLN A 86 -14.63 -1.09 4.61
C GLN A 86 -15.85 -0.33 5.16
N THR A 87 -16.16 -0.47 6.46
CA THR A 87 -17.24 0.25 7.14
C THR A 87 -16.81 1.59 7.75
N GLN A 88 -15.58 2.06 7.52
CA GLN A 88 -15.14 3.36 8.03
C GLN A 88 -15.93 4.51 7.39
N LYS A 89 -16.28 5.51 8.18
CA LYS A 89 -16.89 6.76 7.69
C LYS A 89 -15.83 7.68 7.12
N GLY A 90 -16.15 8.38 6.02
CA GLY A 90 -15.30 9.46 5.53
C GLY A 90 -15.32 10.67 6.47
N TYR A 91 -14.16 11.28 6.76
CA TYR A 91 -14.11 12.49 7.59
C TYR A 91 -14.69 13.72 6.88
N ALA A 92 -14.61 13.77 5.55
CA ALA A 92 -15.03 14.90 4.72
C ALA A 92 -16.02 14.49 3.60
N ASN A 93 -16.49 13.24 3.62
CA ASN A 93 -17.35 12.71 2.56
C ASN A 93 -18.81 12.69 3.01
N SER A 94 -19.75 12.77 2.05
CA SER A 94 -21.17 12.55 2.34
C SER A 94 -21.44 11.14 2.88
N VAL A 95 -22.54 11.05 3.63
CA VAL A 95 -23.12 9.77 4.06
C VAL A 95 -23.53 8.92 2.85
N ASP A 96 -23.92 9.56 1.74
CA ASP A 96 -24.34 8.88 0.52
C ASP A 96 -23.21 8.03 -0.08
N LEU A 97 -21.96 8.52 -0.07
CA LEU A 97 -20.81 7.74 -0.52
C LEU A 97 -20.60 6.50 0.33
N ASP A 98 -20.74 6.62 1.66
CA ASP A 98 -20.58 5.50 2.58
C ASP A 98 -21.67 4.44 2.35
N VAL A 99 -22.93 4.87 2.18
CA VAL A 99 -24.06 3.98 1.88
C VAL A 99 -23.85 3.24 0.57
N GLN A 100 -23.48 3.94 -0.51
CA GLN A 100 -23.28 3.30 -1.82
C GLN A 100 -22.19 2.23 -1.81
N LEU A 101 -21.09 2.46 -1.08
CA LEU A 101 -20.01 1.49 -0.93
C LEU A 101 -20.43 0.28 -0.10
N LEU A 102 -21.23 0.47 0.95
CA LEU A 102 -21.80 -0.63 1.74
C LEU A 102 -22.80 -1.45 0.94
N GLU A 103 -23.70 -0.82 0.20
CA GLU A 103 -24.65 -1.49 -0.70
C GLU A 103 -23.96 -2.27 -1.81
N LYS A 104 -22.81 -1.79 -2.30
CA LYS A 104 -21.98 -2.54 -3.25
C LYS A 104 -21.47 -3.84 -2.63
N LEU A 105 -21.01 -3.79 -1.38
CA LEU A 105 -20.52 -4.97 -0.67
C LEU A 105 -21.65 -5.96 -0.34
N GLU A 106 -22.81 -5.48 0.11
CA GLU A 106 -24.00 -6.31 0.33
C GLU A 106 -24.39 -7.07 -0.95
N ARG A 107 -24.45 -6.35 -2.09
CA ARG A 107 -24.74 -6.95 -3.41
C ARG A 107 -23.68 -7.95 -3.86
N ALA A 108 -22.44 -7.80 -3.43
CA ALA A 108 -21.35 -8.73 -3.69
C ALA A 108 -21.37 -9.98 -2.77
N GLY A 109 -22.33 -10.08 -1.85
CA GLY A 109 -22.51 -11.23 -0.96
C GLY A 109 -21.93 -11.05 0.44
N PHE A 110 -21.48 -9.85 0.82
CA PHE A 110 -21.04 -9.55 2.19
C PHE A 110 -22.24 -9.19 3.08
N SER A 111 -23.16 -10.14 3.24
CA SER A 111 -24.44 -9.91 3.92
C SER A 111 -24.30 -9.41 5.35
N GLY A 112 -25.00 -8.32 5.69
CA GLY A 112 -25.04 -7.75 7.04
C GLY A 112 -23.91 -6.77 7.35
N ILE A 113 -23.01 -6.48 6.40
CA ILE A 113 -21.91 -5.52 6.55
C ILE A 113 -22.43 -4.09 6.80
N SER A 114 -23.59 -3.73 6.23
CA SER A 114 -24.21 -2.42 6.42
C SER A 114 -24.70 -2.19 7.85
N SER A 115 -25.06 -3.27 8.55
CA SER A 115 -25.53 -3.26 9.95
C SER A 115 -24.43 -3.55 10.98
N LEU A 116 -23.20 -3.80 10.52
CA LEU A 116 -22.11 -4.27 11.37
C LEU A 116 -21.64 -3.18 12.36
N GLN A 117 -21.75 -3.47 13.65
CA GLN A 117 -21.19 -2.64 14.72
C GLN A 117 -19.97 -3.33 15.34
N LEU A 118 -18.79 -2.77 15.12
CA LEU A 118 -17.54 -3.28 15.67
C LEU A 118 -17.22 -2.58 16.99
N ALA A 119 -16.94 -3.34 18.04
CA ALA A 119 -16.62 -2.81 19.38
C ALA A 119 -15.31 -2.00 19.43
N SER A 120 -14.35 -2.24 18.52
CA SER A 120 -13.09 -1.50 18.45
C SER A 120 -12.49 -1.42 17.03
N PRO A 121 -13.13 -0.70 16.09
CA PRO A 121 -12.76 -0.69 14.67
C PRO A 121 -11.31 -0.22 14.45
N LYS A 122 -10.87 0.79 15.22
CA LYS A 122 -9.55 1.44 15.10
C LYS A 122 -8.36 0.53 15.43
N ARG A 123 -8.53 -0.52 16.24
CA ARG A 123 -7.43 -1.42 16.66
C ARG A 123 -7.03 -2.41 15.56
N VAL A 124 -7.98 -2.84 14.73
CA VAL A 124 -7.74 -3.83 13.65
C VAL A 124 -6.91 -3.23 12.51
N ILE A 125 -7.16 -1.97 12.19
CA ILE A 125 -6.50 -1.23 11.10
C ILE A 125 -5.00 -1.07 11.40
N ILE A 126 -4.65 -0.73 12.64
CA ILE A 126 -3.25 -0.51 13.05
C ILE A 126 -2.44 -1.81 12.98
N ALA A 127 -3.02 -2.97 13.29
CA ALA A 127 -2.27 -4.23 13.32
C ALA A 127 -1.87 -4.76 11.93
N LEU A 128 -2.68 -4.48 10.88
CA LEU A 128 -2.48 -5.02 9.53
C LEU A 128 -1.79 -4.04 8.56
N GLN A 129 -1.91 -2.73 8.77
CA GLN A 129 -1.32 -1.71 7.90
C GLN A 129 0.11 -1.30 8.31
N VAL A 130 0.46 -1.48 9.58
CA VAL A 130 1.68 -0.86 10.15
C VAL A 130 2.90 -1.79 10.07
N ASN A 131 2.72 -3.10 10.18
CA ASN A 131 3.87 -4.04 10.23
C ASN A 131 4.57 -4.32 8.88
N ILE A 132 3.99 -3.90 7.76
CA ILE A 132 4.62 -3.99 6.42
C ILE A 132 5.11 -2.61 5.93
N CYS A 133 4.66 -1.52 6.55
CA CYS A 133 4.99 -0.15 6.13
C CYS A 133 6.24 0.42 6.80
N TYR A 134 6.64 -0.08 7.98
CA TYR A 134 7.89 0.35 8.63
C TYR A 134 9.16 0.11 7.79
N PRO A 135 9.31 -0.98 7.00
CA PRO A 135 10.42 -1.12 6.07
C PRO A 135 10.41 -0.09 4.91
N ILE A 136 9.22 0.30 4.43
CA ILE A 136 9.05 1.21 3.28
C ILE A 136 9.17 2.68 3.72
N MET A 137 8.69 3.04 4.92
CA MET A 137 8.95 4.35 5.51
C MET A 137 10.37 4.48 6.07
N ALA A 138 10.99 3.38 6.50
CA ALA A 138 12.42 3.37 6.85
C ALA A 138 13.31 3.70 5.64
N TRP A 139 12.87 3.47 4.39
CA TRP A 139 13.59 3.99 3.22
C TRP A 139 13.63 5.50 3.16
N ARG A 140 12.61 6.22 3.65
CA ARG A 140 12.65 7.68 3.74
C ARG A 140 13.69 8.16 4.75
N MET A 141 13.92 7.42 5.84
CA MET A 141 14.96 7.72 6.84
C MET A 141 16.37 7.28 6.41
N ILE A 142 16.50 6.14 5.73
CA ILE A 142 17.78 5.63 5.22
C ILE A 142 18.28 6.49 4.03
N LEU A 143 17.37 6.94 3.15
CA LEU A 143 17.73 7.87 2.06
C LEU A 143 18.13 9.25 2.57
N GLN A 144 17.56 9.72 3.69
CA GLN A 144 17.95 11.01 4.28
C GLN A 144 19.30 10.95 5.01
N GLN A 145 19.73 9.77 5.46
CA GLN A 145 21.06 9.57 6.07
C GLN A 145 22.18 9.30 5.05
N LEU A 146 21.88 8.73 3.88
CA LEU A 146 22.89 8.44 2.86
C LEU A 146 23.16 9.60 1.88
N LEU A 147 22.25 10.58 1.75
CA LEU A 147 22.46 11.77 0.90
C LEU A 147 23.19 12.91 1.62
N VAL A 148 23.25 12.91 2.96
CA VAL A 148 23.99 13.92 3.75
C VAL A 148 25.45 13.50 3.98
N GLY A 149 25.79 12.22 3.80
CA GLY A 149 27.12 11.68 4.13
C GLY A 149 28.20 11.78 3.05
N THR A 150 27.96 12.43 1.90
CA THR A 150 28.96 12.48 0.79
C THR A 150 29.26 13.88 0.28
N MET A 151 28.91 14.94 1.02
CA MET A 151 29.27 16.32 0.68
C MET A 151 30.03 16.95 1.86
N ASP A 152 31.29 16.55 2.10
CA ASP A 152 32.18 17.41 2.91
C ASP A 152 33.71 17.21 2.74
N ASP A 153 34.23 16.36 1.84
CA ASP A 153 35.68 16.04 1.86
C ASP A 153 36.46 16.28 0.54
N GLN A 154 36.07 17.18 -0.37
CA GLN A 154 36.91 17.48 -1.56
C GLN A 154 36.97 18.94 -2.07
N LEU A 155 36.83 19.96 -1.21
CA LEU A 155 37.27 21.32 -1.56
C LEU A 155 37.91 22.05 -0.37
N MET A 156 39.07 21.55 0.06
CA MET A 156 40.09 22.33 0.78
C MET A 156 41.47 21.74 0.48
N ILE A 157 42.07 22.18 -0.63
CA ILE A 157 43.48 22.46 -0.96
C ILE A 157 43.59 22.56 -2.48
#